data_AF-A0A5E7VS20-F1
#
_entry.id   AF-A0A5E7VS20-F1
#
_cell.length_a   1.000
_cell.length_b   1.000
_cell.length_c   1.000
_cell.angle_alpha   90.00
_cell.angle_beta   90.00
_cell.angle_gamma   90.00
#
_symmetry.space_group_name_H-M   'P 1'
#
loop_
_entity.id
_entity.type
_entity.pdbx_description
1 polymer ?
#
loop_
_entity_poly.entity_id
_entity_poly.type
_entity_poly.pdbx_seq_one_letter_code
_entity_poly.pdbx_strand_id
1 'polypeptide(L)'
;MVFGRDGLPIGPPQRQMHPVFDEHEVIAANGEQKLSVVDTPVGRLGVLIGSDSWYPDNYRKLDDQGAKFVAVPAFVTGHGTWDKPWRGYKGLSTPGSVSIKPGELSEGQAWHHLTLTAQPPGSQAIAGMSVFLRGQFWDQGSAGQSFLSSNGQHFADGNARGARLLNLWL
;
A
#
# COMPACT_ATOMS: atom_id res chain seq x y z
N MET A 1 12.27 2.78 4.50
CA MET A 1 13.56 2.82 3.77
C MET A 1 13.58 1.66 2.79
N VAL A 2 14.30 1.78 1.67
CA VAL A 2 14.54 0.67 0.74
C VAL A 2 16.00 0.25 0.85
N PHE A 3 16.27 -1.04 0.82
CA PHE A 3 17.62 -1.59 0.89
C PHE A 3 17.93 -2.38 -0.38
N GLY A 4 19.17 -2.25 -0.85
CA GLY A 4 19.69 -3.00 -1.98
C GLY A 4 20.06 -4.42 -1.61
N ARG A 5 20.40 -5.21 -2.65
CA ARG A 5 20.88 -6.59 -2.50
C ARG A 5 22.19 -6.71 -1.70
N ASP A 6 22.92 -5.60 -1.58
CA ASP A 6 24.14 -5.44 -0.77
C ASP A 6 23.84 -5.06 0.68
N GLY A 7 22.56 -4.91 1.04
CA GLY A 7 22.11 -4.48 2.37
C GLY A 7 22.25 -2.98 2.63
N LEU A 8 22.67 -2.19 1.63
CA LEU A 8 22.83 -0.74 1.79
C LEU A 8 21.51 -0.01 1.48
N PRO A 9 21.21 1.11 2.15
CA PRO A 9 20.01 1.88 1.85
C PRO A 9 20.09 2.52 0.45
N ILE A 10 18.99 2.47 -0.30
CA ILE A 10 18.84 3.10 -1.60
C ILE A 10 17.86 4.27 -1.46
N GLY A 11 18.32 5.48 -1.82
CA GLY A 11 17.50 6.68 -1.83
C GLY A 11 17.05 7.17 -0.44
N PRO A 12 16.27 8.27 -0.40
CA PRO A 12 15.76 8.80 0.85
C PRO A 12 14.62 7.92 1.41
N PRO A 13 14.39 7.93 2.74
CA PRO A 13 13.23 7.30 3.34
C PRO A 13 11.92 7.86 2.77
N GLN A 14 11.01 6.96 2.36
CA GLN A 14 9.62 7.35 2.11
C GLN A 14 8.93 7.66 3.43
N ARG A 15 8.25 8.81 3.50
CA ARG A 15 7.34 9.16 4.60
C ARG A 15 5.90 9.13 4.10
N GLN A 16 4.96 8.83 4.98
CA GLN A 16 3.56 8.73 4.62
C GLN A 16 2.99 10.12 4.30
N MET A 17 2.29 10.22 3.17
CA MET A 17 1.75 11.47 2.66
C MET A 17 0.43 11.81 3.37
N HIS A 18 -0.39 10.80 3.63
CA HIS A 18 -1.71 10.92 4.24
C HIS A 18 -1.87 9.93 5.42
N PRO A 19 -1.34 10.26 6.61
CA PRO A 19 -1.62 9.52 7.85
C PRO A 19 -3.13 9.40 8.11
N VAL A 20 -3.54 8.50 9.01
CA VAL A 20 -4.95 8.35 9.42
C VAL A 20 -5.19 9.04 10.77
N PHE A 21 -6.44 9.37 11.10
CA PHE A 21 -6.79 10.19 12.28
C PHE A 21 -6.15 9.75 13.60
N ASP A 22 -6.07 8.43 13.89
CA ASP A 22 -5.44 7.91 15.11
C ASP A 22 -3.92 8.22 15.18
N GLU A 23 -3.30 8.50 14.03
CA GLU A 23 -1.87 8.77 13.89
C GLU A 23 -1.58 10.28 13.77
N HIS A 24 -2.53 11.11 13.32
CA HIS A 24 -2.29 12.53 13.00
C HIS A 24 -1.91 13.40 14.20
N GLU A 25 -2.38 13.07 15.40
CA GLU A 25 -2.00 13.81 16.62
C GLU A 25 -0.52 13.57 17.00
N VAL A 26 0.12 12.55 16.42
CA VAL A 26 1.49 12.12 16.74
C VAL A 26 2.42 12.11 15.50
N ILE A 27 1.86 12.03 14.29
CA ILE A 27 2.57 11.88 13.02
C ILE A 27 2.12 12.97 12.05
N ALA A 28 3.07 13.82 11.65
CA ALA A 28 2.84 14.85 10.65
C ALA A 28 2.74 14.25 9.24
N ALA A 29 1.77 14.75 8.45
CA ALA A 29 1.63 14.42 7.04
C ALA A 29 2.81 14.96 6.22
N ASN A 30 3.23 14.20 5.19
CA ASN A 30 4.32 14.60 4.30
C ASN A 30 3.85 15.19 2.96
N GLY A 31 2.71 15.88 2.94
CA GLY A 31 1.98 16.26 1.72
C GLY A 31 2.78 17.03 0.65
N GLU A 32 3.83 17.76 1.04
CA GLU A 32 4.62 18.63 0.16
C GLU A 32 5.90 17.99 -0.40
N GLN A 33 6.33 16.84 0.12
CA GLN A 33 7.56 16.20 -0.34
C GLN A 33 7.33 15.29 -1.55
N LYS A 34 8.39 15.15 -2.34
CA LYS A 34 8.43 14.24 -3.49
C LYS A 34 8.40 12.78 -3.01
N LEU A 35 7.55 11.96 -3.65
CA LEU A 35 7.54 10.51 -3.42
C LEU A 35 8.90 9.90 -3.79
N SER A 36 9.36 8.95 -2.98
CA SER A 36 10.61 8.23 -3.19
C SER A 36 10.44 7.22 -4.33
N VAL A 37 11.23 7.42 -5.39
CA VAL A 37 11.39 6.49 -6.49
C VAL A 37 12.87 6.13 -6.58
N VAL A 38 13.18 4.85 -6.51
CA VAL A 38 14.54 4.33 -6.50
C VAL A 38 14.82 3.48 -7.74
N ASP A 39 16.02 3.60 -8.29
CA ASP A 39 16.47 2.74 -9.38
C ASP A 39 16.81 1.35 -8.84
N THR A 40 16.30 0.31 -9.49
CA THR A 40 16.62 -1.09 -9.21
C THR A 40 17.02 -1.80 -10.51
N PRO A 41 17.72 -2.95 -10.45
CA PRO A 41 18.14 -3.68 -11.66
C PRO A 41 17.01 -4.07 -12.61
N VAL A 42 15.76 -4.13 -12.12
CA VAL A 42 14.59 -4.52 -12.91
C VAL A 42 13.73 -3.33 -13.36
N GLY A 43 14.07 -2.11 -12.90
CA GLY A 43 13.33 -0.89 -13.20
C GLY A 43 13.14 0.00 -11.97
N ARG A 44 12.42 1.12 -12.14
CA ARG A 44 12.18 2.07 -11.06
C ARG A 44 11.09 1.61 -10.10
N LEU A 45 11.39 1.62 -8.81
CA LEU A 45 10.47 1.25 -7.73
C LEU A 45 9.99 2.50 -7.00
N GLY A 46 8.68 2.77 -7.06
CA GLY A 46 8.01 3.72 -6.19
C GLY A 46 7.53 3.08 -4.89
N VAL A 47 7.52 3.84 -3.80
CA VAL A 47 7.02 3.38 -2.50
C VAL A 47 5.87 4.28 -2.03
N LEU A 48 4.75 3.66 -1.68
CA LEU A 48 3.62 4.29 -0.98
C LEU A 48 3.44 3.61 0.38
N ILE A 49 2.81 4.26 1.35
CA ILE A 49 2.61 3.68 2.69
C ILE A 49 1.11 3.65 2.99
N GLY A 50 0.58 2.46 3.24
CA GLY A 50 -0.80 2.24 3.64
C GLY A 50 -1.82 2.95 2.74
N SER A 51 -2.56 3.89 3.34
CA SER A 51 -3.61 4.69 2.70
C SER A 51 -3.12 5.55 1.54
N ASP A 52 -1.82 5.85 1.44
CA ASP A 52 -1.26 6.60 0.30
C ASP A 52 -1.57 5.90 -1.05
N SER A 53 -1.75 4.57 -1.03
CA SER A 53 -2.13 3.75 -2.19
C SER A 53 -3.58 3.92 -2.67
N TRP A 54 -4.38 4.71 -1.97
CA TRP A 54 -5.77 5.01 -2.33
C TRP A 54 -5.94 6.37 -3.01
N TYR A 55 -4.84 7.14 -3.15
CA TYR A 55 -4.86 8.47 -3.77
C TYR A 55 -4.33 8.44 -5.21
N PRO A 56 -5.17 8.74 -6.22
CA PRO A 56 -4.74 8.80 -7.62
C PRO A 56 -3.56 9.74 -7.88
N ASP A 57 -3.50 10.85 -7.17
CA ASP A 57 -2.45 11.86 -7.33
C ASP A 57 -1.07 11.32 -6.98
N ASN A 58 -0.98 10.37 -6.05
CA ASN A 58 0.29 9.73 -5.71
C ASN A 58 0.79 8.86 -6.87
N TYR A 59 -0.10 8.15 -7.57
CA TYR A 59 0.30 7.36 -8.73
C TYR A 59 0.71 8.24 -9.90
N ARG A 60 0.02 9.36 -10.15
CA ARG A 60 0.45 10.35 -11.15
C ARG A 60 1.88 10.86 -10.86
N LYS A 61 2.18 11.20 -9.61
CA LYS A 61 3.52 11.60 -9.17
C LYS A 61 4.58 10.49 -9.33
N LEU A 62 4.20 9.22 -9.19
CA LEU A 62 5.11 8.09 -9.45
C LEU A 62 5.32 7.87 -10.95
N ASP A 63 4.26 8.00 -11.75
CA ASP A 63 4.28 7.88 -13.20
C ASP A 63 5.15 8.99 -13.83
N ASP A 64 5.03 10.24 -13.36
CA ASP A 64 5.87 11.38 -13.78
C ASP A 64 7.37 11.16 -13.49
N GLN A 65 7.68 10.29 -12.53
CA GLN A 65 9.05 9.89 -12.19
C GLN A 65 9.50 8.61 -12.91
N GLY A 66 8.63 8.01 -13.72
CA GLY A 66 8.90 6.80 -14.49
C GLY A 66 8.91 5.52 -13.65
N ALA A 67 8.19 5.49 -12.52
CA ALA A 67 8.05 4.27 -11.72
C ALA A 67 7.45 3.13 -12.56
N LYS A 68 8.09 1.96 -12.51
CA LYS A 68 7.62 0.73 -13.17
C LYS A 68 6.99 -0.25 -12.19
N PHE A 69 7.41 -0.16 -10.93
CA PHE A 69 6.88 -0.98 -9.83
C PHE A 69 6.45 -0.11 -8.68
N VAL A 70 5.45 -0.56 -7.93
CA VAL A 70 5.00 0.10 -6.69
C VAL A 70 4.96 -0.90 -5.54
N ALA A 71 5.63 -0.57 -4.43
CA ALA A 71 5.51 -1.29 -3.18
C ALA A 71 4.69 -0.50 -2.17
N VAL A 72 3.75 -1.18 -1.51
CA VAL A 72 2.84 -0.62 -0.51
C VAL A 72 2.91 -1.44 0.78
N PRO A 73 3.90 -1.19 1.66
CA PRO A 73 3.81 -1.62 3.05
C PRO A 73 2.54 -1.06 3.70
N ALA A 74 1.76 -1.91 4.35
CA ALA A 74 0.49 -1.56 4.98
C ALA A 74 0.30 -2.29 6.32
N PHE A 75 -0.61 -1.77 7.14
CA PHE A 75 -0.99 -2.38 8.41
C PHE A 75 -2.50 -2.24 8.61
N VAL A 76 -3.13 -3.32 9.05
CA VAL A 76 -4.54 -3.32 9.47
C VAL A 76 -4.59 -3.80 10.91
N THR A 77 -5.11 -2.96 11.79
CA THR A 77 -5.19 -3.25 13.22
C THR A 77 -6.28 -4.27 13.53
N GLY A 78 -5.99 -5.17 14.47
CA GLY A 78 -6.95 -6.06 15.10
C GLY A 78 -7.10 -7.41 14.40
N HIS A 79 -7.45 -8.43 15.17
CA HIS A 79 -7.67 -9.77 14.66
C HIS A 79 -8.97 -9.88 13.86
N GLY A 80 -8.88 -10.53 12.69
CA GLY A 80 -10.01 -10.81 11.80
C GLY A 80 -10.62 -9.55 11.17
N THR A 81 -9.97 -8.39 11.26
CA THR A 81 -10.48 -7.15 10.66
C THR A 81 -10.60 -7.26 9.14
N TRP A 82 -9.75 -8.06 8.50
CA TRP A 82 -9.77 -8.29 7.05
C TRP A 82 -11.14 -8.70 6.50
N ASP A 83 -11.87 -9.52 7.26
CA ASP A 83 -13.17 -10.07 6.85
C ASP A 83 -14.35 -9.28 7.44
N LYS A 84 -14.09 -8.27 8.28
CA LYS A 84 -15.13 -7.40 8.85
C LYS A 84 -15.51 -6.31 7.85
N PRO A 85 -16.70 -5.72 7.98
CA PRO A 85 -17.12 -4.61 7.12
C PRO A 85 -16.14 -3.44 7.20
N TRP A 86 -15.73 -2.93 6.05
CA TRP A 86 -14.85 -1.77 5.94
C TRP A 86 -15.53 -0.55 6.55
N ARG A 87 -14.82 0.13 7.45
CA ARG A 87 -15.40 1.25 8.23
C ARG A 87 -15.42 2.58 7.48
N GLY A 88 -15.00 2.57 6.21
CA GLY A 88 -14.86 3.77 5.42
C GLY A 88 -13.49 4.41 5.57
N TYR A 89 -13.37 5.57 4.94
CA TYR A 89 -12.14 6.34 4.88
C TYR A 89 -11.78 6.94 6.25
N LYS A 90 -10.53 6.76 6.69
CA LYS A 90 -10.02 7.30 7.96
C LYS A 90 -9.03 8.46 7.79
N GLY A 91 -8.86 9.00 6.59
CA GLY A 91 -8.07 10.21 6.35
C GLY A 91 -8.93 11.48 6.39
N LEU A 92 -8.26 12.63 6.37
CA LEU A 92 -8.87 13.97 6.47
C LEU A 92 -10.03 14.21 5.48
N SER A 93 -9.94 13.65 4.28
CA SER A 93 -11.00 13.68 3.30
C SER A 93 -11.02 12.40 2.47
N THR A 94 -12.21 11.89 2.20
CA THR A 94 -12.41 10.80 1.24
C THR A 94 -12.07 11.33 -0.15
N PRO A 95 -11.11 10.71 -0.88
CA PRO A 95 -10.84 11.11 -2.26
C PRO A 95 -12.10 10.96 -3.09
N GLY A 96 -12.39 11.91 -3.99
CA GLY A 96 -13.59 11.86 -4.84
C GLY A 96 -13.66 10.63 -5.75
N SER A 97 -12.54 9.92 -5.95
CA SER A 97 -12.45 8.64 -6.65
C SER A 97 -13.01 7.45 -5.85
N VAL A 98 -13.25 7.61 -4.54
CA VAL A 98 -13.79 6.55 -3.69
C VAL A 98 -15.32 6.59 -3.70
N SER A 99 -15.93 5.60 -4.34
CA SER A 99 -17.40 5.46 -4.45
C SER A 99 -18.01 4.44 -3.49
N ILE A 100 -17.19 3.70 -2.76
CA ILE A 100 -17.63 2.64 -1.84
C ILE A 100 -18.19 3.25 -0.55
N LYS A 101 -19.37 2.79 -0.11
CA LYS A 101 -19.94 3.19 1.17
C LYS A 101 -19.38 2.35 2.33
N PRO A 102 -19.23 2.93 3.54
CA PRO A 102 -18.89 2.14 4.72
C PRO A 102 -19.87 0.97 4.91
N GLY A 103 -19.32 -0.22 5.19
CA GLY A 103 -20.08 -1.44 5.38
C GLY A 103 -20.50 -2.20 4.12
N GLU A 104 -20.28 -1.65 2.93
CA GLU A 104 -20.63 -2.29 1.65
C GLU A 104 -19.70 -3.45 1.27
N LEU A 105 -18.41 -3.31 1.60
CA LEU A 105 -17.36 -4.30 1.37
C LEU A 105 -16.73 -4.73 2.69
N SER A 106 -16.06 -5.89 2.70
CA SER A 106 -15.09 -6.21 3.76
C SER A 106 -13.87 -5.30 3.67
N GLU A 107 -13.10 -5.19 4.76
CA GLU A 107 -11.84 -4.46 4.80
C GLU A 107 -10.90 -4.93 3.67
N GLY A 108 -10.74 -6.25 3.49
CA GLY A 108 -9.90 -6.80 2.44
C GLY A 108 -10.39 -6.49 1.02
N GLN A 109 -11.71 -6.55 0.80
CA GLN A 109 -12.30 -6.16 -0.48
C GLN A 109 -12.09 -4.66 -0.77
N ALA A 110 -12.19 -3.81 0.26
CA ALA A 110 -11.89 -2.38 0.11
C ALA A 110 -10.42 -2.16 -0.26
N TRP A 111 -9.47 -2.85 0.38
CA TRP A 111 -8.05 -2.79 -0.01
C TRP A 111 -7.81 -3.20 -1.46
N HIS A 112 -8.42 -4.29 -1.92
CA HIS A 112 -8.30 -4.72 -3.31
C HIS A 112 -8.93 -3.74 -4.31
N HIS A 113 -10.02 -3.09 -3.95
CA HIS A 113 -10.70 -2.14 -4.83
C HIS A 113 -10.01 -0.78 -4.90
N LEU A 114 -9.51 -0.30 -3.75
CA LEU A 114 -9.01 1.06 -3.60
C LEU A 114 -7.52 1.22 -3.93
N THR A 115 -6.74 0.16 -3.80
CA THR A 115 -5.33 0.19 -4.21
C THR A 115 -5.26 0.31 -5.73
N LEU A 116 -4.76 1.43 -6.26
CA LEU A 116 -4.87 1.72 -7.70
C LEU A 116 -3.98 0.86 -8.59
N THR A 117 -2.92 0.23 -8.05
CA THR A 117 -2.22 -0.82 -8.80
C THR A 117 -3.09 -2.06 -9.00
N ALA A 118 -4.18 -2.21 -8.25
CA ALA A 118 -5.15 -3.28 -8.41
C ALA A 118 -6.29 -2.94 -9.40
N GLN A 119 -6.32 -1.77 -10.05
CA GLN A 119 -7.35 -1.43 -11.03
C GLN A 119 -6.74 -0.65 -12.22
N PRO A 120 -6.80 -1.14 -13.47
CA PRO A 120 -6.46 -0.35 -14.65
C PRO A 120 -7.51 0.77 -14.90
N PRO A 121 -7.14 1.99 -15.36
CA PRO A 121 -5.82 2.51 -15.71
C PRO A 121 -5.23 3.44 -14.62
N GLY A 122 -5.36 3.10 -13.33
CA GLY A 122 -5.01 3.98 -12.21
C GLY A 122 -3.51 4.30 -12.03
N SER A 123 -2.60 3.61 -12.75
CA SER A 123 -1.15 3.81 -12.73
C SER A 123 -0.51 3.25 -14.01
N GLN A 124 0.64 3.78 -14.42
CA GLN A 124 1.49 3.22 -15.47
C GLN A 124 2.44 2.11 -14.99
N ALA A 125 2.45 1.80 -13.69
CA ALA A 125 3.23 0.70 -13.15
C ALA A 125 2.77 -0.65 -13.74
N ILE A 126 3.71 -1.48 -14.15
CA ILE A 126 3.42 -2.80 -14.76
C ILE A 126 3.13 -3.86 -13.69
N ALA A 127 3.55 -3.60 -12.46
CA ALA A 127 3.21 -4.42 -11.30
C ALA A 127 3.30 -3.63 -9.99
N GLY A 128 2.64 -4.15 -8.96
CA GLY A 128 2.76 -3.64 -7.61
C GLY A 128 2.46 -4.69 -6.55
N MET A 129 2.86 -4.41 -5.33
CA MET A 129 2.65 -5.30 -4.18
C MET A 129 2.16 -4.51 -2.98
N SER A 130 1.07 -4.99 -2.37
CA SER A 130 0.63 -4.56 -1.05
C SER A 130 1.08 -5.60 -0.04
N VAL A 131 1.94 -5.19 0.89
CA VAL A 131 2.58 -6.06 1.87
C VAL A 131 2.09 -5.68 3.26
N PHE A 132 1.22 -6.51 3.83
CA PHE A 132 0.69 -6.24 5.16
C PHE A 132 1.62 -6.79 6.24
N LEU A 133 1.91 -5.97 7.24
CA LEU A 133 2.56 -6.43 8.45
C LEU A 133 1.63 -7.47 9.13
N ARG A 134 2.21 -8.64 9.41
CA ARG A 134 1.55 -9.75 10.09
C ARG A 134 2.25 -10.01 11.42
N GLY A 135 1.47 -10.46 12.40
CA GLY A 135 1.96 -10.80 13.74
C GLY A 135 1.11 -10.20 14.85
N GLN A 136 1.65 -10.27 16.06
CA GLN A 136 1.08 -9.69 17.26
C GLN A 136 2.21 -8.96 17.98
N PHE A 137 2.00 -7.70 18.33
CA PHE A 137 2.95 -6.90 19.09
C PHE A 137 2.23 -6.34 20.33
N TRP A 138 2.68 -6.71 21.52
CA TRP A 138 2.08 -6.27 22.80
C TRP A 138 0.55 -6.44 22.84
N ASP A 139 0.09 -7.65 22.52
CA ASP A 139 -1.34 -8.00 22.44
C ASP A 139 -2.17 -7.21 21.41
N GLN A 140 -1.52 -6.40 20.58
CA GLN A 140 -2.11 -5.79 19.39
C GLN A 140 -1.92 -6.75 18.21
N GLY A 141 -3.01 -7.40 17.83
CA GLY A 141 -3.07 -8.21 16.62
C GLY A 141 -3.05 -7.37 15.34
N SER A 142 -2.65 -8.03 14.26
CA SER A 142 -2.77 -7.50 12.90
C SER A 142 -3.75 -8.34 12.08
N ALA A 143 -4.28 -7.72 11.04
CA ALA A 143 -4.93 -8.34 9.90
C ALA A 143 -4.23 -7.87 8.62
N GLY A 144 -4.74 -8.29 7.47
CA GLY A 144 -4.11 -8.02 6.19
C GLY A 144 -3.76 -9.30 5.47
N GLN A 145 -4.14 -9.38 4.21
CA GLN A 145 -3.62 -10.37 3.28
C GLN A 145 -2.88 -9.63 2.19
N SER A 146 -1.59 -9.89 2.08
CA SER A 146 -0.76 -9.29 1.04
C SER A 146 -1.23 -9.72 -0.34
N PHE A 147 -1.04 -8.87 -1.33
CA PHE A 147 -1.42 -9.20 -2.68
C PHE A 147 -0.49 -8.54 -3.69
N LEU A 148 -0.39 -9.18 -4.85
CA LEU A 148 0.36 -8.73 -6.00
C LEU A 148 -0.63 -8.33 -7.08
N SER A 149 -0.28 -7.28 -7.83
CA SER A 149 -0.92 -6.94 -9.08
C SER A 149 0.13 -6.93 -10.17
N SER A 150 -0.14 -7.57 -11.31
CA SER A 150 0.75 -7.53 -12.48
C SER A 150 -0.08 -7.71 -13.74
N ASN A 151 0.11 -6.82 -14.71
CA ASN A 151 -0.59 -6.87 -16.01
C ASN A 151 -2.13 -7.04 -15.89
N GLY A 152 -2.74 -6.39 -14.90
CA GLY A 152 -4.18 -6.49 -14.64
C GLY A 152 -4.65 -7.77 -13.94
N GLN A 153 -3.74 -8.67 -13.57
CA GLN A 153 -4.03 -9.84 -12.75
C GLN A 153 -3.72 -9.57 -11.28
N HIS A 154 -4.57 -10.06 -10.38
CA HIS A 154 -4.37 -9.97 -8.95
C HIS A 154 -4.11 -11.35 -8.35
N PHE A 155 -3.07 -11.43 -7.53
CA PHE A 155 -2.70 -12.62 -6.79
C PHE A 155 -2.77 -12.30 -5.31
N ALA A 156 -3.82 -12.78 -4.64
CA ALA A 156 -3.94 -12.67 -3.20
C ALA A 156 -3.10 -13.76 -2.51
N ASP A 157 -2.41 -13.39 -1.44
CA ASP A 157 -1.81 -14.34 -0.52
C ASP A 157 -2.91 -15.10 0.23
N GLY A 158 -2.64 -16.37 0.56
CA GLY A 158 -3.54 -17.17 1.38
C GLY A 158 -3.57 -16.67 2.83
N ASN A 159 -4.55 -17.15 3.60
CA ASN A 159 -4.66 -16.85 5.03
C ASN A 159 -3.73 -17.73 5.91
N ALA A 160 -2.57 -18.12 5.38
CA ALA A 160 -1.71 -19.06 6.07
C ALA A 160 -0.80 -18.34 7.10
N ARG A 161 -0.58 -18.98 8.25
CA ARG A 161 0.17 -18.41 9.40
C ARG A 161 1.68 -18.32 9.13
N GLY A 162 2.35 -17.39 9.82
CA GLY A 162 3.82 -17.25 9.82
C GLY A 162 4.38 -16.23 8.82
N ALA A 163 5.72 -16.18 8.75
CA ALA A 163 6.44 -15.33 7.81
C ALA A 163 6.20 -15.75 6.35
N ARG A 164 6.23 -14.79 5.43
CA ARG A 164 5.94 -14.98 4.01
C ARG A 164 6.98 -14.28 3.16
N LEU A 165 7.28 -14.88 2.01
CA LEU A 165 7.97 -14.24 0.91
C LEU A 165 6.98 -14.09 -0.25
N LEU A 166 6.75 -12.87 -0.69
CA LEU A 166 6.00 -12.58 -1.90
C LEU A 166 7.01 -12.38 -3.01
N ASN A 167 6.91 -13.19 -4.06
CA ASN A 167 7.80 -13.06 -5.21
C ASN A 167 7.01 -12.63 -6.43
N LEU A 168 7.49 -11.59 -7.09
CA LEU A 168 6.99 -11.13 -8.37
C LEU A 168 8.00 -11.58 -9.43
N TRP A 169 7.60 -12.52 -10.27
CA TRP A 169 8.43 -12.97 -11.39
C TRP A 169 8.30 -11.97 -12.53
N LEU A 170 9.45 -11.41 -12.95
CA LEU A 170 9.57 -10.34 -13.95
C LEU A 170 10.17 -10.87 -15.25
#